data_AF-A0A528B2T3-F1
#
_entry.id   AF-A0A528B2T3-F1
#
_cell.length_a   1.000
_cell.length_b   1.000
_cell.length_c   1.000
_cell.angle_alpha   90.00
_cell.angle_beta   90.00
_cell.angle_gamma   90.00
#
_symmetry.space_group_name_H-M   'P 1'
#
loop_
_entity.id
_entity.type
_entity.pdbx_description
1 polymer ?
#
loop_
_entity_poly.entity_id
_entity_poly.type
_entity_poly.pdbx_seq_one_letter_code
_entity_poly.pdbx_strand_id
1 'polypeptide(L)'
;GVSFVEAMNAVASLVGFVPAEPAWERRSRDRQPDLSITERWEARRKPWRGSSTWRYLTDARRLPERIVRVAIGANVLREGPHGSMWAAHIDAGDAVTGWEERGPDWRGFATGGAKVLFRLGNPEALRLCVTEAAIDAMSLG
;
A
#
# COMPACT_ATOMS: atom_id res chain seq x y z
N GLY A 1 -20.62 -11.03 -6.17
CA GLY A 1 -19.34 -10.87 -6.88
C GLY A 1 -18.62 -12.20 -6.79
N VAL A 2 -18.03 -12.67 -7.88
CA VAL A 2 -17.23 -13.90 -7.89
C VAL A 2 -15.83 -13.62 -7.34
N SER A 3 -15.26 -14.60 -6.67
CA SER A 3 -13.88 -14.56 -6.21
C SER A 3 -12.91 -14.51 -7.39
N PHE A 4 -11.70 -14.00 -7.15
CA PHE A 4 -10.64 -13.96 -8.16
C PHE A 4 -10.33 -15.33 -8.76
N VAL A 5 -10.40 -16.39 -7.93
CA VAL A 5 -10.17 -17.78 -8.34
C VAL A 5 -11.26 -18.27 -9.29
N GLU A 6 -12.52 -17.96 -9.02
CA GLU A 6 -13.64 -18.32 -9.90
C GLU A 6 -13.56 -17.59 -11.25
N ALA A 7 -13.22 -16.30 -11.23
CA ALA A 7 -13.03 -15.52 -12.45
C ALA A 7 -11.86 -16.04 -13.30
N MET A 8 -10.74 -16.38 -12.65
CA MET A 8 -9.57 -16.95 -13.31
C MET A 8 -9.88 -18.32 -13.94
N ASN A 9 -10.58 -19.19 -13.22
CA ASN A 9 -10.96 -20.52 -13.73
C ASN A 9 -11.93 -20.44 -14.92
N ALA A 10 -12.86 -19.48 -14.90
CA ALA A 10 -13.76 -19.23 -16.02
C ALA A 10 -13.02 -18.80 -17.29
N VAL A 11 -12.02 -17.91 -17.15
CA VAL A 11 -11.18 -17.48 -18.27
C VAL A 11 -10.30 -18.62 -18.77
N ALA A 12 -9.68 -19.38 -17.86
CA ALA A 12 -8.80 -20.50 -18.18
C ALA A 12 -9.53 -21.60 -18.97
N SER A 13 -10.77 -21.92 -18.58
CA SER A 13 -11.66 -22.86 -19.29
C SER A 13 -11.96 -22.41 -20.72
N LEU A 14 -12.20 -21.11 -20.93
CA LEU A 14 -12.53 -20.54 -22.25
C LEU A 14 -11.38 -20.67 -23.26
N VAL A 15 -10.13 -20.60 -22.79
CA VAL A 15 -8.94 -20.62 -23.65
C VAL A 15 -8.18 -21.96 -23.63
N GLY A 16 -8.73 -22.98 -22.97
CA GLY A 16 -8.10 -24.30 -22.85
C GLY A 16 -6.78 -24.29 -22.07
N PHE A 17 -6.58 -23.28 -21.21
CA PHE A 17 -5.37 -23.12 -20.42
C PHE A 17 -5.54 -23.81 -19.07
N VAL A 18 -4.61 -24.67 -18.69
CA VAL A 18 -4.55 -25.28 -17.34
C VAL A 18 -3.56 -24.47 -16.51
N PRO A 19 -4.00 -23.74 -15.47
CA PRO A 19 -3.08 -23.04 -14.57
C PRO A 19 -2.19 -24.08 -13.88
N ALA A 20 -0.89 -24.00 -14.11
CA ALA A 20 0.07 -24.79 -13.35
C ALA A 20 0.06 -24.30 -11.89
N GLU A 21 -0.01 -25.23 -10.93
CA GLU A 21 0.20 -24.88 -9.53
C GLU A 21 1.57 -24.21 -9.38
N PRO A 22 1.66 -23.07 -8.68
CA PRO A 22 2.94 -22.41 -8.51
C PRO A 22 3.88 -23.35 -7.75
N ALA A 23 5.06 -23.62 -8.32
CA ALA A 23 6.11 -24.43 -7.70
C ALA A 23 6.65 -23.85 -6.38
N TRP A 24 6.14 -22.70 -5.94
CA TRP A 24 6.48 -22.05 -4.70
C TRP A 24 5.22 -21.74 -3.90
N GLU A 25 4.87 -22.63 -2.99
CA GLU A 25 4.01 -22.31 -1.85
C GLU A 25 4.81 -21.44 -0.89
N ARG A 26 4.58 -20.12 -0.93
CA ARG A 26 5.03 -19.25 0.15
C ARG A 26 4.30 -19.73 1.40
N ARG A 27 4.98 -20.47 2.28
CA ARG A 27 4.51 -20.72 3.64
C ARG A 27 4.19 -19.36 4.25
N SER A 28 2.91 -18.99 4.30
CA SER A 28 2.45 -17.94 5.18
C SER A 28 2.91 -18.40 6.55
N ARG A 29 3.90 -17.71 7.13
CA ARG A 29 4.10 -17.85 8.55
C ARG A 29 2.83 -17.27 9.15
N ASP A 30 1.90 -18.14 9.53
CA ASP A 30 0.69 -17.82 10.32
C ASP A 30 1.09 -17.42 11.75
N ARG A 31 2.04 -16.50 11.86
CA ARG A 31 2.23 -15.75 13.09
C ARG A 31 1.42 -14.50 12.89
N GLN A 32 0.20 -14.51 13.41
CA GLN A 32 -0.48 -13.24 13.70
C GLN A 32 0.54 -12.38 14.45
N PRO A 33 0.83 -11.16 13.97
CA PRO A 33 1.72 -10.28 14.67
C PRO A 33 1.18 -10.07 16.10
N ASP A 34 2.06 -10.09 17.10
CA ASP A 34 1.67 -9.88 18.50
C ASP A 34 1.03 -8.49 18.74
N LEU A 35 1.17 -7.58 17.77
CA LEU A 35 0.64 -6.22 17.74
C LEU A 35 -0.50 -6.08 16.72
N SER A 36 -1.52 -5.32 17.09
CA SER A 36 -2.58 -4.88 16.19
C SER A 36 -2.02 -4.07 15.01
N ILE A 37 -2.85 -3.90 13.96
CA ILE A 37 -2.49 -3.08 12.80
C ILE A 37 -2.15 -1.64 13.21
N THR A 38 -2.97 -1.04 14.07
CA THR A 38 -2.74 0.32 14.58
C THR A 38 -1.42 0.44 15.33
N GLU A 39 -1.13 -0.50 16.24
CA GLU A 39 0.14 -0.48 17.00
C GLU A 39 1.35 -0.63 16.08
N ARG A 40 1.28 -1.51 15.09
CA ARG A 40 2.37 -1.67 14.11
C ARG A 40 2.58 -0.43 13.26
N TRP A 41 1.50 0.27 12.90
CA TRP A 41 1.56 1.54 12.16
C TRP A 41 2.22 2.64 13.00
N GLU A 42 1.78 2.82 14.25
CA GLU A 42 2.30 3.85 15.13
C GLU A 42 3.74 3.59 15.60
N ALA A 43 4.17 2.32 15.63
CA ALA A 43 5.56 1.97 15.92
C ALA A 43 6.55 2.42 14.83
N ARG A 44 6.08 2.76 13.62
CA ARG A 44 6.94 3.26 12.54
C ARG A 44 7.06 4.77 12.58
N ARG A 45 8.22 5.26 12.13
CA ARG A 45 8.48 6.70 12.02
C ARG A 45 7.85 7.25 10.74
N LYS A 46 7.54 8.55 10.74
CA LYS A 46 7.23 9.28 9.51
C LYS A 46 8.52 9.49 8.69
N PRO A 47 8.46 9.46 7.35
CA PRO A 47 9.61 9.83 6.53
C PRO A 47 10.10 11.22 6.87
N TRP A 48 11.43 11.42 6.93
CA TRP A 48 12.05 12.71 7.20
C TRP A 48 13.18 12.97 6.20
N ARG A 49 13.50 14.24 5.97
CA ARG A 49 14.51 14.64 4.97
C ARG A 49 15.85 13.94 5.22
N GLY A 50 16.29 13.16 4.24
CA GLY A 50 17.53 12.39 4.31
C GLY A 50 17.36 10.91 4.64
N SER A 51 16.19 10.50 5.15
CA SER A 51 15.89 9.09 5.34
C SER A 51 15.84 8.33 4.01
N SER A 52 16.06 7.02 4.06
CA SER A 52 16.03 6.19 2.84
C SER A 52 14.66 6.20 2.18
N THR A 53 13.58 6.19 2.97
CA THR A 53 12.21 6.32 2.45
C THR A 53 11.97 7.69 1.82
N TRP A 54 12.47 8.78 2.43
CA TRP A 54 12.38 10.10 1.83
C TRP A 54 13.09 10.15 0.47
N ARG A 55 14.35 9.71 0.41
CA ARG A 55 15.12 9.66 -0.84
C ARG A 55 14.49 8.74 -1.89
N TYR A 56 13.89 7.63 -1.47
CA TYR A 56 13.11 6.80 -2.39
C TYR A 56 11.94 7.58 -3.01
N LEU A 57 11.17 8.30 -2.20
CA LEU A 57 10.03 9.10 -2.67
C LEU A 57 10.47 10.28 -3.57
N THR A 58 11.49 11.03 -3.16
CA THR A 58 11.89 12.28 -3.85
C THR A 58 12.88 12.06 -4.98
N ASP A 59 13.86 11.17 -4.79
CA ASP A 59 14.98 11.05 -5.72
C ASP A 59 14.69 9.96 -6.74
N ALA A 60 14.26 8.78 -6.28
CA ALA A 60 13.96 7.65 -7.17
C ALA A 60 12.59 7.78 -7.83
N ARG A 61 11.57 8.19 -7.08
CA ARG A 61 10.19 8.31 -7.56
C ARG A 61 9.79 9.72 -7.98
N ARG A 62 10.69 10.68 -7.83
CA ARG A 62 10.56 12.07 -8.31
C ARG A 62 9.29 12.77 -7.81
N LEU A 63 8.76 12.36 -6.66
CA LEU A 63 7.64 13.06 -6.05
C LEU A 63 8.08 14.45 -5.58
N PRO A 64 7.33 15.52 -5.90
CA PRO A 64 7.59 16.83 -5.36
C PRO A 64 7.58 16.79 -3.83
N GLU A 65 8.59 17.38 -3.20
CA GLU A 65 8.72 17.36 -1.73
C GLU A 65 7.50 17.94 -1.01
N ARG A 66 6.78 18.87 -1.66
CA ARG A 66 5.51 19.41 -1.17
C ARG A 66 4.48 18.31 -0.95
N ILE A 67 4.37 17.34 -1.86
CA ILE A 67 3.38 16.26 -1.79
C ILE A 67 3.77 15.25 -0.73
N VAL A 68 5.05 14.92 -0.63
CA VAL A 68 5.57 14.07 0.45
C VAL A 68 5.26 14.71 1.81
N ARG A 69 5.45 16.02 1.96
CA ARG A 69 5.08 16.76 3.18
C ARG A 69 3.58 16.76 3.45
N VAL A 70 2.74 16.96 2.44
CA VAL A 70 1.27 16.90 2.59
C VAL A 70 0.85 15.52 3.08
N ALA A 71 1.39 14.44 2.50
CA ALA A 71 1.07 13.08 2.90
C ALA A 71 1.59 12.73 4.32
N ILE A 72 2.76 13.24 4.71
CA ILE A 72 3.27 13.15 6.10
C ILE A 72 2.37 13.92 7.08
N GLY A 73 1.94 15.12 6.69
CA GLY A 73 1.05 15.99 7.46
C GLY A 73 -0.33 15.37 7.67
N ALA A 74 -0.88 14.73 6.62
CA ALA A 74 -2.09 13.93 6.67
C ALA A 74 -1.94 12.61 7.44
N ASN A 75 -0.75 12.34 7.99
CA ASN A 75 -0.44 11.11 8.73
C ASN A 75 -0.64 9.81 7.92
N VAL A 76 -0.57 9.86 6.59
CA VAL A 76 -0.80 8.69 5.73
C VAL A 76 0.48 7.99 5.25
N LEU A 77 1.66 8.46 5.67
CA LEU A 77 2.95 7.86 5.35
C LEU A 77 3.75 7.44 6.58
N ARG A 78 4.43 6.29 6.45
CA ARG A 78 5.44 5.78 7.40
C ARG A 78 6.65 5.20 6.66
N GLU A 79 7.77 5.11 7.37
CA GLU A 79 8.97 4.42 6.93
C GLU A 79 8.82 2.90 7.14
N GLY A 80 9.06 2.15 6.07
CA GLY A 80 9.10 0.71 6.07
C GLY A 80 10.53 0.14 6.03
N PRO A 81 10.68 -1.19 6.19
CA PRO A 81 11.95 -1.87 6.04
C PRO A 81 12.64 -1.55 4.70
N HIS A 82 13.97 -1.55 4.69
CA HIS A 82 14.78 -1.36 3.48
C HIS A 82 14.47 -0.06 2.69
N GLY A 83 14.04 0.99 3.37
CA GLY A 83 13.71 2.28 2.74
C GLY A 83 12.40 2.28 1.95
N SER A 84 11.55 1.26 2.14
CA SER A 84 10.19 1.28 1.59
C SER A 84 9.35 2.40 2.24
N MET A 85 8.38 2.90 1.49
CA MET A 85 7.27 3.67 2.03
C MET A 85 6.14 2.73 2.45
N TRP A 86 5.45 3.08 3.52
CA TRP A 86 4.15 2.55 3.88
C TRP A 86 3.09 3.64 3.67
N ALA A 87 2.01 3.31 2.96
CA ALA A 87 0.88 4.20 2.72
C ALA A 87 -0.38 3.68 3.43
N ALA A 88 -0.94 4.45 4.36
CA ALA A 88 -2.05 3.99 5.20
C ALA A 88 -3.36 3.82 4.43
N HIS A 89 -4.05 2.73 4.73
CA HIS A 89 -5.45 2.50 4.37
C HIS A 89 -6.29 2.83 5.60
N ILE A 90 -7.17 3.81 5.48
CA ILE A 90 -7.94 4.37 6.60
C ILE A 90 -9.43 4.20 6.32
N ASP A 91 -10.16 3.62 7.28
CA ASP A 91 -11.61 3.44 7.15
C ASP A 91 -12.40 4.72 7.42
N ALA A 92 -13.73 4.62 7.46
CA ALA A 92 -14.62 5.76 7.71
C ALA A 92 -14.61 6.23 9.18
N GLY A 93 -14.02 5.45 10.09
CA GLY A 93 -13.84 5.81 11.50
C GLY A 93 -12.44 6.35 11.80
N ASP A 94 -11.70 6.77 10.77
CA ASP A 94 -10.31 7.25 10.85
C ASP A 94 -9.31 6.23 11.42
N ALA A 95 -9.66 4.95 11.42
CA ALA A 95 -8.77 3.89 11.89
C ALA A 95 -7.91 3.33 10.74
N VAL A 96 -6.62 3.12 11.03
CA VAL A 96 -5.70 2.45 10.10
C VAL A 96 -6.05 0.96 10.04
N THR A 97 -6.56 0.51 8.90
CA THR A 97 -6.92 -0.90 8.66
C THR A 97 -5.80 -1.71 8.03
N GLY A 98 -4.79 -1.03 7.48
CA GLY A 98 -3.60 -1.63 6.89
C GLY A 98 -2.75 -0.58 6.16
N TRP A 99 -1.75 -1.03 5.41
CA TRP A 99 -0.97 -0.15 4.55
C TRP A 99 -0.45 -0.89 3.33
N GLU A 100 -0.35 -0.18 2.21
CA GLU A 100 0.44 -0.58 1.06
C GLU A 100 1.93 -0.38 1.38
N GLU A 101 2.78 -1.33 1.01
CA GLU A 101 4.23 -1.20 1.06
C GLU A 101 4.78 -1.05 -0.34
N ARG A 102 5.66 -0.06 -0.54
CA ARG A 102 6.33 0.17 -1.82
C ARG A 102 7.77 0.60 -1.60
N GLY A 103 8.72 -0.13 -2.16
CA GLY A 103 10.14 0.22 -2.14
C GLY A 103 10.76 0.06 -3.53
N PRO A 104 12.09 0.21 -3.66
CA PRO A 104 12.80 0.02 -4.92
C PRO A 104 12.54 -1.35 -5.56
N ASP A 105 12.65 -2.41 -4.76
CA ASP A 105 12.59 -3.80 -5.24
C ASP A 105 11.42 -4.60 -4.64
N TRP A 106 10.55 -3.94 -3.86
CA TRP A 106 9.51 -4.60 -3.08
C TRP A 106 8.16 -3.90 -3.19
N ARG A 107 7.10 -4.72 -3.22
CA ARG A 107 5.72 -4.28 -3.02
C ARG A 107 5.00 -5.26 -2.11
N GLY A 108 4.08 -4.77 -1.30
CA GLY A 108 3.34 -5.60 -0.36
C GLY A 108 2.13 -4.90 0.22
N PHE A 109 1.45 -5.62 1.11
CA PHE A 109 0.39 -5.06 1.94
C PHE A 109 0.55 -5.61 3.36
N ALA A 110 0.11 -4.84 4.35
CA ALA A 110 0.17 -5.24 5.75
C ALA A 110 -0.44 -6.64 5.98
N THR A 111 0.36 -7.58 6.45
CA THR A 111 -0.13 -8.91 6.88
C THR A 111 -1.16 -8.74 7.99
N GLY A 112 -2.33 -9.35 7.82
CA GLY A 112 -3.46 -9.24 8.74
C GLY A 112 -4.26 -7.94 8.63
N GLY A 113 -3.91 -7.05 7.70
CA GLY A 113 -4.65 -5.80 7.45
C GLY A 113 -5.79 -5.99 6.46
N ALA A 114 -6.75 -5.08 6.49
CA ALA A 114 -7.84 -4.98 5.52
C ALA A 114 -7.59 -3.87 4.50
N LYS A 115 -7.82 -4.16 3.22
CA LYS A 115 -7.67 -3.21 2.13
C LYS A 115 -8.91 -2.32 2.01
N VAL A 116 -8.75 -1.03 2.30
CA VAL A 116 -9.67 0.03 1.87
C VAL A 116 -8.98 0.95 0.86
N LEU A 117 -9.52 2.11 0.51
CA LEU A 117 -8.82 3.06 -0.37
C LEU A 117 -7.79 3.87 0.43
N PHE A 118 -6.57 3.98 -0.10
CA PHE A 118 -5.67 5.09 0.25
C PHE A 118 -6.30 6.38 -0.28
N ARG A 119 -6.33 7.44 0.54
CA ARG A 119 -6.90 8.73 0.18
C ARG A 119 -5.91 9.83 0.52
N LEU A 120 -5.71 10.76 -0.41
CA LEU A 120 -4.91 11.95 -0.22
C LEU A 120 -5.53 13.10 -1.02
N GLY A 121 -5.75 14.23 -0.36
CA GLY A 121 -6.36 15.41 -0.98
C GLY A 121 -7.46 16.02 -0.12
N ASN A 122 -8.25 16.90 -0.72
CA ASN A 122 -9.37 17.55 -0.05
C ASN A 122 -10.58 16.59 0.05
N PRO A 123 -11.10 16.28 1.25
CA PRO A 123 -12.29 15.45 1.41
C PRO A 123 -13.55 16.04 0.75
N GLU A 124 -13.61 17.38 0.58
CA GLU A 124 -14.73 18.09 -0.04
C GLU A 124 -14.60 18.23 -1.57
N ALA A 125 -13.66 17.51 -2.20
CA ALA A 125 -13.48 17.59 -3.65
C ALA A 125 -14.66 16.97 -4.41
N LEU A 126 -15.19 17.70 -5.40
CA LEU A 126 -16.29 17.22 -6.26
C LEU A 126 -15.87 16.16 -7.29
N ARG A 127 -14.56 15.94 -7.46
CA ARG A 127 -13.99 14.98 -8.41
C ARG A 127 -12.86 14.23 -7.73
N LEU A 128 -12.75 12.95 -8.06
CA LEU A 128 -11.69 12.07 -7.60
C LEU A 128 -10.96 11.44 -8.78
N CYS A 129 -9.68 11.15 -8.60
CA CYS A 129 -8.90 10.32 -9.50
C CYS A 129 -8.54 9.03 -8.76
N VAL A 130 -8.72 7.89 -9.42
CA VAL A 130 -8.38 6.58 -8.89
C VAL A 130 -7.19 6.05 -9.67
N THR A 131 -6.15 5.63 -8.95
CA THR A 131 -4.93 5.04 -9.50
C THR A 131 -4.71 3.65 -8.93
N GLU A 132 -3.79 2.87 -9.51
CA GLU A 132 -3.48 1.52 -9.03
C GLU A 132 -2.83 1.52 -7.64
N ALA A 133 -1.88 2.44 -7.41
CA ALA A 133 -1.12 2.51 -6.17
C ALA A 133 -1.15 3.90 -5.52
N ALA A 134 -0.88 3.95 -4.22
CA ALA A 134 -0.77 5.21 -3.47
C ALA A 134 0.30 6.14 -4.06
N ILE A 135 1.39 5.57 -4.59
CA ILE A 135 2.45 6.36 -5.21
C ILE A 135 2.03 7.04 -6.52
N ASP A 136 1.13 6.41 -7.27
CA ASP A 136 0.59 6.98 -8.50
C ASP A 136 -0.37 8.12 -8.16
N ALA A 137 -1.20 7.97 -7.12
CA ALA A 137 -2.08 9.03 -6.61
C ALA A 137 -1.27 10.25 -6.14
N MET A 138 -0.17 10.03 -5.39
CA MET A 138 0.73 11.11 -4.98
C MET A 138 1.42 11.78 -6.17
N SER A 139 1.63 11.08 -7.28
CA SER A 139 2.27 11.65 -8.47
C SER A 139 1.36 12.64 -9.22
N LEU A 140 0.05 12.66 -8.94
CA LEU A 140 -0.90 13.60 -9.53
C LEU A 140 -0.97 14.96 -8.82
N GLY A 141 -0.33 15.10 -7.66
CA GLY A 141 -0.43 16.26 -6.76
C GLY A 141 0.52 17.43 -7.05
#